data_AF-A0AAP2MIZ0-F1
#
_entry.id   AF-A0AAP2MIZ0-F1
#
_cell.length_a   1.000
_cell.length_b   1.000
_cell.length_c   1.000
_cell.angle_alpha   90.00
_cell.angle_beta   90.00
_cell.angle_gamma   90.00
#
_symmetry.space_group_name_H-M   'P 1'
#
loop_
_entity.id
_entity.type
_entity.pdbx_description
1 polymer ?
#
loop_
_entity_poly.entity_id
_entity_poly.type
_entity_poly.pdbx_seq_one_letter_code
_entity_poly.pdbx_strand_id
1 'polypeptide(L)'
;MHPILVTLLVVGAGDYTPPPPEAPEWAYYQCMIENSSKYARKTSLAEEAITAARASCHSLREELLARLYMDAYEFQNSESSKRSSAHLLRRIDGQLYPFFVKAALDSK
;
A
#
# COMPACT_ATOMS: atom_id res chain seq x y z
N MET A 1 15.67 -22.04 40.26
CA MET A 1 15.80 -21.85 38.79
C MET A 1 14.41 -21.56 38.27
N HIS A 2 14.10 -20.30 37.95
CA HIS A 2 12.78 -19.90 37.45
C HIS A 2 12.79 -19.95 35.91
N PRO A 3 11.87 -20.66 35.26
CA PRO A 3 11.73 -20.56 33.81
C PRO A 3 11.14 -19.18 33.47
N ILE A 4 11.90 -18.39 32.72
CA ILE A 4 11.44 -17.15 32.11
C ILE A 4 10.41 -17.56 31.05
N LEU A 5 9.14 -17.37 31.37
CA LEU A 5 8.04 -17.49 30.44
C LEU A 5 8.16 -16.33 29.43
N VAL A 6 8.71 -16.62 28.26
CA VAL A 6 8.74 -15.69 27.14
C VAL A 6 7.31 -15.62 26.58
N THR A 7 6.53 -14.68 27.09
CA THR A 7 5.24 -14.31 26.52
C THR A 7 5.52 -13.70 25.14
N LEU A 8 5.40 -14.50 24.08
CA LEU A 8 5.29 -14.02 22.71
C LEU A 8 4.03 -13.15 22.64
N LEU A 9 4.24 -11.84 22.73
CA LEU A 9 3.27 -10.85 22.28
C LEU A 9 3.09 -11.05 20.78
N VAL A 10 2.07 -11.84 20.43
CA VAL A 10 1.40 -11.76 19.14
C VAL A 10 0.80 -10.36 19.10
N VAL A 11 1.59 -9.40 18.62
CA VAL A 11 1.07 -8.10 18.20
C VAL A 11 0.07 -8.44 17.12
N GLY A 12 -1.22 -8.30 17.45
CA GLY A 12 -2.31 -8.55 16.53
C GLY A 12 -1.98 -7.85 15.22
N ALA A 13 -1.84 -8.64 14.16
CA ALA A 13 -2.00 -8.12 12.82
C ALA A 13 -3.41 -7.54 12.82
N GLY A 14 -3.54 -6.24 13.05
CA GLY A 14 -4.81 -5.55 12.87
C GLY A 14 -5.29 -5.97 11.49
N ASP A 15 -6.50 -6.53 11.44
CA ASP A 15 -7.12 -7.09 10.24
C ASP A 15 -7.34 -5.99 9.22
N TYR A 16 -6.25 -5.50 8.64
CA TYR A 16 -6.31 -4.65 7.48
C TYR A 16 -6.68 -5.58 6.35
N THR A 17 -7.87 -5.39 5.81
CA THR A 17 -8.42 -6.16 4.71
C THR A 17 -8.06 -5.47 3.39
N PRO A 18 -7.91 -6.24 2.29
CA PRO A 18 -7.79 -5.64 0.97
C PRO A 18 -8.93 -4.64 0.71
N PRO A 19 -8.67 -3.54 -0.01
CA PRO A 19 -9.73 -2.62 -0.39
C PRO A 19 -10.78 -3.37 -1.22
N PRO A 20 -12.07 -3.06 -1.09
CA PRO A 20 -13.09 -3.70 -1.92
C PRO A 20 -13.04 -3.18 -3.38
N PRO A 21 -13.60 -3.90 -4.36
CA PRO A 21 -13.53 -3.54 -5.78
C PRO A 21 -14.06 -2.13 -6.15
N GLU A 22 -15.00 -1.62 -5.36
CA GLU A 22 -15.59 -0.29 -5.50
C GLU A 22 -14.73 0.84 -4.92
N ALA A 23 -13.70 0.53 -4.12
CA ALA A 23 -12.84 1.53 -3.51
C ALA A 23 -11.98 2.24 -4.58
N PRO A 24 -11.73 3.55 -4.43
CA PRO A 24 -10.98 4.33 -5.41
C PRO A 24 -9.54 3.81 -5.61
N GLU A 25 -8.93 3.21 -4.60
CA GLU A 25 -7.59 2.63 -4.63
C GLU A 25 -7.51 1.20 -5.21
N TRP A 26 -8.64 0.54 -5.53
CA TRP A 26 -8.67 -0.86 -5.96
C TRP A 26 -7.78 -1.15 -7.17
N ALA A 27 -7.86 -0.32 -8.22
CA ALA A 27 -7.07 -0.50 -9.43
C ALA A 27 -5.56 -0.40 -9.16
N TYR A 28 -5.16 0.58 -8.33
CA TYR A 28 -3.77 0.74 -7.90
C TYR A 28 -3.31 -0.47 -7.06
N TYR A 29 -4.13 -0.92 -6.12
CA TYR A 29 -3.88 -2.09 -5.30
C TYR A 29 -3.65 -3.36 -6.16
N GLN A 30 -4.54 -3.65 -7.12
CA GLN A 30 -4.39 -4.81 -8.00
C GLN A 30 -3.09 -4.76 -8.81
N CYS A 31 -2.79 -3.61 -9.41
CA CYS A 31 -1.54 -3.42 -10.14
C CYS A 31 -0.32 -3.69 -9.26
N MET A 32 -0.32 -3.17 -8.03
CA MET A 32 0.79 -3.34 -7.09
C MET A 32 0.96 -4.80 -6.67
N ILE A 33 -0.12 -5.54 -6.42
CA ILE A 33 -0.06 -6.98 -6.10
C ILE A 33 0.54 -7.76 -7.26
N GLU A 34 0.01 -7.58 -8.46
CA GLU A 34 0.50 -8.28 -9.65
C GLU A 34 1.98 -7.99 -9.92
N ASN A 35 2.36 -6.71 -9.90
CA ASN A 35 3.73 -6.32 -10.21
C ASN A 35 4.71 -6.68 -9.09
N SER A 36 4.33 -6.59 -7.81
CA SER A 36 5.21 -6.99 -6.71
C SER A 36 5.53 -8.48 -6.79
N SER A 37 4.53 -9.33 -7.08
CA SER A 37 4.71 -10.75 -7.36
C SER A 37 5.62 -11.00 -8.56
N LYS A 38 5.37 -10.28 -9.67
CA LYS A 38 6.17 -10.41 -10.91
C LYS A 38 7.63 -10.04 -10.71
N TYR A 39 7.93 -8.94 -10.03
CA TYR A 39 9.29 -8.47 -9.81
C TYR A 39 10.01 -9.27 -8.73
N ALA A 40 9.31 -9.82 -7.74
CA ALA A 40 9.92 -10.66 -6.70
C ALA A 40 10.54 -11.96 -7.24
N ARG A 41 10.12 -12.43 -8.42
CA ARG A 41 10.78 -13.55 -9.12
C ARG A 41 12.19 -13.21 -9.64
N LYS A 42 12.56 -11.93 -9.65
CA LYS A 42 13.82 -11.42 -10.20
C LYS A 42 14.77 -10.85 -9.14
N THR A 43 14.33 -10.75 -7.88
CA THR A 43 15.13 -10.23 -6.76
C THR A 43 14.85 -11.01 -5.48
N SER A 44 15.87 -11.16 -4.63
CA SER A 44 15.69 -11.74 -3.30
C SER A 44 15.06 -10.76 -2.30
N LEU A 45 15.00 -9.47 -2.61
CA LEU A 45 14.54 -8.41 -1.70
C LEU A 45 13.11 -7.95 -2.06
N ALA A 46 12.17 -8.08 -1.11
CA ALA A 46 10.78 -7.68 -1.31
C ALA A 46 10.65 -6.16 -1.57
N GLU A 47 11.46 -5.35 -0.92
CA GLU A 47 11.45 -3.89 -1.07
C GLU A 47 11.83 -3.44 -2.50
N GLU A 48 12.80 -4.11 -3.13
CA GLU A 48 13.17 -3.84 -4.53
C GLU A 48 12.02 -4.17 -5.48
N ALA A 49 11.34 -5.31 -5.25
CA ALA A 49 10.19 -5.71 -6.04
C ALA A 49 9.02 -4.70 -5.90
N ILE A 50 8.74 -4.22 -4.69
CA ILE A 50 7.70 -3.23 -4.43
C ILE A 50 8.07 -1.88 -5.04
N THR A 51 9.34 -1.48 -5.01
CA THR A 51 9.82 -0.25 -5.65
C THR A 51 9.64 -0.31 -7.17
N ALA A 52 10.00 -1.42 -7.79
CA ALA A 52 9.78 -1.65 -9.21
C ALA A 52 8.27 -1.71 -9.56
N ALA A 53 7.45 -2.32 -8.70
CA ALA A 53 6.00 -2.34 -8.85
C ALA A 53 5.40 -0.93 -8.80
N ARG A 54 5.82 -0.10 -7.84
CA ARG A 54 5.36 1.28 -7.74
C ARG A 54 5.71 2.11 -8.97
N ALA A 55 6.90 1.92 -9.53
CA ALA A 55 7.28 2.57 -10.79
C ALA A 55 6.39 2.11 -11.96
N SER A 56 6.08 0.81 -12.03
CA SER A 56 5.19 0.21 -13.03
C SER A 56 3.75 0.75 -12.92
N CYS A 57 3.26 0.94 -11.69
CA CYS A 57 1.90 1.38 -11.37
C CYS A 57 1.78 2.91 -11.17
N HIS A 58 2.76 3.70 -11.64
CA HIS A 58 2.82 5.14 -11.37
C HIS A 58 1.59 5.89 -11.88
N SER A 59 1.10 5.58 -13.09
CA SER A 59 -0.09 6.26 -13.65
C SER A 59 -1.33 6.09 -12.77
N LEU A 60 -1.61 4.86 -12.32
CA LEU A 60 -2.73 4.57 -11.42
C LEU A 60 -2.57 5.27 -10.06
N ARG A 61 -1.34 5.44 -9.59
CA ARG A 61 -1.04 6.16 -8.37
C ARG A 61 -1.31 7.67 -8.51
N GLU A 62 -0.97 8.26 -9.64
CA GLU A 62 -1.28 9.67 -9.94
C GLU A 62 -2.78 9.89 -10.19
N GLU A 63 -3.47 8.95 -10.85
CA GLU A 63 -4.93 8.98 -10.98
C GLU A 63 -5.63 8.93 -9.62
N LEU A 64 -5.17 8.07 -8.72
CA LEU A 64 -5.66 8.02 -7.35
C LEU A 64 -5.42 9.35 -6.64
N LEU A 65 -4.22 9.94 -6.75
CA LEU A 65 -3.93 11.26 -6.19
C LEU A 65 -4.89 12.34 -6.71
N ALA A 66 -5.15 12.35 -8.01
CA ALA A 66 -6.06 13.31 -8.65
C ALA A 66 -7.51 13.14 -8.15
N ARG A 67 -8.00 11.91 -7.99
CA ARG A 67 -9.33 11.65 -7.40
C ARG A 67 -9.41 12.15 -5.97
N LEU A 68 -8.45 11.78 -5.12
CA LEU A 68 -8.38 12.26 -3.74
C LEU A 68 -8.28 13.79 -3.67
N TYR A 69 -7.67 14.43 -4.67
CA TYR A 69 -7.62 15.89 -4.79
C TYR A 69 -8.98 16.48 -5.13
N MET A 70 -9.69 15.93 -6.12
CA MET A 70 -11.05 16.37 -6.46
C MET A 70 -11.99 16.25 -5.26
N ASP A 71 -11.97 15.09 -4.58
CA ASP A 71 -12.79 14.86 -3.40
C ASP A 71 -12.48 15.87 -2.28
N ALA A 72 -11.20 16.20 -2.05
CA ALA A 72 -10.80 17.17 -1.04
C ALA A 72 -11.06 18.63 -1.46
N TYR A 73 -11.05 18.93 -2.76
CA TYR A 73 -11.30 20.28 -3.30
C TYR A 73 -12.75 20.70 -3.08
N GLU A 74 -13.70 19.77 -3.10
CA GLU A 74 -15.10 20.05 -2.81
C GLU A 74 -15.34 20.58 -1.37
N PHE A 75 -14.38 20.37 -0.45
CA PHE A 75 -14.50 20.77 0.95
C PHE A 75 -13.53 21.89 1.41
N GLN A 76 -12.46 22.20 0.65
CA GLN A 76 -11.38 23.10 1.09
C GLN A 76 -10.78 23.92 -0.07
N ASN A 77 -9.93 24.92 0.26
CA ASN A 77 -9.16 25.66 -0.75
C ASN A 77 -8.07 24.80 -1.42
N SER A 78 -7.64 25.21 -2.61
CA SER A 78 -6.78 24.41 -3.50
C SER A 78 -5.46 23.91 -2.88
N GLU A 79 -4.73 24.76 -2.14
CA GLU A 79 -3.45 24.37 -1.55
C GLU A 79 -3.60 23.43 -0.36
N SER A 80 -4.63 23.63 0.47
CA SER A 80 -4.94 22.72 1.57
C SER A 80 -5.37 21.36 1.05
N SER A 81 -6.18 21.32 -0.02
CA SER A 81 -6.63 20.08 -0.67
C SER A 81 -5.44 19.29 -1.23
N LYS A 82 -4.50 19.94 -1.94
CA LYS A 82 -3.29 19.25 -2.48
C LYS A 82 -2.49 18.55 -1.39
N ARG A 83 -2.22 19.26 -0.28
CA ARG A 83 -1.46 18.69 0.85
C ARG A 83 -2.21 17.55 1.51
N SER A 84 -3.51 17.71 1.71
CA SER A 84 -4.37 16.70 2.33
C SER A 84 -4.43 15.42 1.50
N SER A 85 -4.60 15.53 0.18
CA SER A 85 -4.68 14.37 -0.72
C SER A 85 -3.34 13.64 -0.83
N ALA A 86 -2.22 14.38 -0.88
CA ALA A 86 -0.89 13.78 -0.82
C ALA A 86 -0.65 13.02 0.50
N HIS A 87 -1.13 13.57 1.62
CA HIS A 87 -1.04 12.91 2.92
C HIS A 87 -1.92 11.65 2.97
N LEU A 88 -3.13 11.71 2.41
CA LEU A 88 -4.04 10.56 2.33
C LEU A 88 -3.47 9.45 1.46
N LEU A 89 -2.91 9.77 0.30
CA LEU A 89 -2.22 8.80 -0.56
C LEU A 89 -1.08 8.10 0.17
N ARG A 90 -0.27 8.83 0.95
CA ARG A 90 0.79 8.22 1.77
C ARG A 90 0.24 7.27 2.82
N ARG A 91 -0.92 7.58 3.41
CA ARG A 91 -1.59 6.66 4.35
C ARG A 91 -2.05 5.39 3.65
N ILE A 92 -2.69 5.51 2.48
CA ILE A 92 -3.11 4.36 1.67
C ILE A 92 -1.89 3.50 1.31
N ASP A 93 -0.81 4.11 0.81
CA ASP A 93 0.44 3.41 0.51
C ASP A 93 0.98 2.64 1.73
N GLY A 94 0.99 3.26 2.91
CA GLY A 94 1.46 2.63 4.15
C GLY A 94 0.55 1.50 4.62
N GLN A 95 -0.76 1.63 4.46
CA GLN A 95 -1.70 0.60 4.87
C GLN A 95 -1.68 -0.60 3.92
N LEU A 96 -1.53 -0.41 2.61
CA LEU A 96 -1.47 -1.49 1.64
C LEU A 96 -0.11 -2.21 1.59
N TYR A 97 0.95 -1.58 2.10
CA TYR A 97 2.32 -2.10 2.05
C TYR A 97 2.48 -3.56 2.50
N PRO A 98 1.87 -4.02 3.61
CA PRO A 98 1.98 -5.41 4.05
C PRO A 98 1.48 -6.43 3.02
N PHE A 99 0.46 -6.09 2.22
CA PHE A 99 -0.02 -6.97 1.16
C PHE A 99 0.96 -7.08 0.00
N PHE A 100 1.64 -5.97 -0.33
CA PHE A 100 2.66 -5.97 -1.38
C PHE A 100 3.87 -6.79 -0.95
N VAL A 101 4.27 -6.69 0.32
CA VAL A 101 5.29 -7.56 0.93
C VAL A 101 4.85 -9.01 0.86
N LYS A 102 3.63 -9.33 1.29
CA LYS A 102 3.11 -10.70 1.24
C LYS A 102 3.12 -11.25 -0.19
N ALA A 103 2.60 -10.51 -1.16
CA ALA A 103 2.57 -10.91 -2.57
C ALA A 103 3.98 -11.17 -3.14
N ALA A 104 4.96 -10.32 -2.78
CA ALA A 104 6.35 -10.52 -3.16
C ALA A 104 6.97 -11.78 -2.52
N LEU A 105 6.68 -12.05 -1.24
CA LEU A 105 7.21 -13.22 -0.53
C LEU A 105 6.58 -14.54 -0.99
N ASP A 106 5.27 -14.56 -1.23
CA ASP A 106 4.53 -15.74 -1.70
C ASP A 106 4.92 -16.17 -3.13
N SER A 107 5.52 -15.27 -3.90
CA SER A 107 5.86 -15.49 -5.32
C SER A 107 7.23 -16.12 -5.57
N LYS A 108 7.92 -16.49 -4.49
CA LYS A 108 9.23 -17.16 -4.52
C LYS A 108 9.05 -18.66 -4.38
#